data_AF-A0A6S7J651-F1
#
_entry.id   AF-A0A6S7J651-F1
#
_cell.length_a   1.000
_cell.length_b   1.000
_cell.length_c   1.000
_cell.angle_alpha   90.00
_cell.angle_beta   90.00
_cell.angle_gamma   90.00
#
_symmetry.space_group_name_H-M   'P 1'
#
loop_
_entity.id
_entity.type
_entity.pdbx_description
1 polymer ?
#
loop_
_entity_poly.entity_id
_entity_poly.type
_entity_poly.pdbx_seq_one_letter_code
_entity_poly.pdbx_strand_id
1 'polypeptide(L)'
;PDKFKIGEDFDLFIKKCNLYFEAVELEDVKKRRLALLFNLIEDAFRLAEPVEFGEGENAYKDWIGKLKSLFERNQTATEKRYNFHRREQESGESVDSYAVSLREASWS
;
A
#
# COMPACT_ATOMS: atom_id res chain seq x y z
N PRO A 1 9.64 11.32 8.59
CA PRO A 1 8.62 10.26 8.54
C PRO A 1 9.32 8.91 8.44
N ASP A 2 8.84 7.90 9.17
CA ASP A 2 9.32 6.54 8.94
C ASP A 2 8.94 6.11 7.52
N LYS A 3 9.90 5.48 6.85
CA LYS A 3 9.71 4.99 5.48
C LYS A 3 8.83 3.75 5.50
N PHE A 4 7.98 3.59 4.48
CA PHE A 4 7.12 2.42 4.36
C PHE A 4 7.94 1.14 4.26
N LYS A 5 7.57 0.17 5.10
CA LYS A 5 8.06 -1.21 5.06
C LYS A 5 6.96 -2.16 4.59
N ILE A 6 7.34 -3.16 3.79
CA ILE A 6 6.43 -4.23 3.36
C ILE A 6 5.81 -4.91 4.59
N GLY A 7 4.50 -5.13 4.57
CA GLY A 7 3.73 -5.66 5.70
C GLY A 7 3.00 -4.58 6.52
N GLU A 8 3.35 -3.31 6.36
CA GLU A 8 2.58 -2.19 6.91
C GLU A 8 1.30 -1.90 6.11
N ASP A 9 0.39 -1.14 6.72
CA ASP A 9 -0.83 -0.64 6.07
C ASP A 9 -0.47 0.37 4.97
N PHE A 10 -0.44 -0.12 3.73
CA PHE A 10 -0.08 0.68 2.58
C PHE A 10 -1.12 1.77 2.28
N ASP A 11 -2.42 1.51 2.51
CA ASP A 11 -3.46 2.50 2.26
C ASP A 11 -3.32 3.70 3.21
N LEU A 12 -3.04 3.43 4.50
CA LEU A 12 -2.76 4.48 5.48
C LEU A 12 -1.49 5.25 5.13
N PHE A 13 -0.43 4.56 4.67
CA PHE A 13 0.79 5.21 4.20
C PHE A 13 0.51 6.16 3.03
N ILE A 14 -0.24 5.72 2.01
CA ILE A 14 -0.60 6.55 0.86
C ILE A 14 -1.47 7.74 1.28
N LYS A 15 -2.42 7.54 2.19
CA LYS A 15 -3.24 8.64 2.73
C LYS A 15 -2.37 9.72 3.38
N LYS A 16 -1.37 9.34 4.18
CA LYS A 16 -0.41 10.29 4.79
C LYS A 16 0.43 11.02 3.73
N CYS A 17 0.92 10.31 2.72
CA CYS A 17 1.67 10.90 1.61
C CYS A 17 0.83 11.92 0.83
N ASN A 18 -0.43 11.60 0.52
CA ASN A 18 -1.31 12.51 -0.22
C ASN A 18 -1.61 13.79 0.57
N LEU A 19 -1.86 13.68 1.89
CA LEU A 19 -2.02 14.87 2.75
C LEU A 19 -0.77 15.77 2.73
N TYR A 20 0.42 15.16 2.73
CA TYR A 20 1.67 15.92 2.61
C TYR A 20 1.79 16.58 1.23
N PHE A 21 1.49 15.86 0.15
CA PHE A 21 1.54 16.40 -1.21
C PHE A 21 0.56 17.56 -1.42
N GLU A 22 -0.63 17.48 -0.83
CA GLU A 22 -1.60 18.57 -0.79
C GLU A 22 -1.05 19.79 -0.05
N ALA A 23 -0.46 19.59 1.14
CA ALA A 23 0.08 20.67 1.95
C ALA A 23 1.26 21.42 1.29
N VAL A 24 2.00 20.76 0.40
CA VAL A 24 3.12 21.37 -0.35
C VAL A 24 2.78 21.69 -1.80
N GLU A 25 1.49 21.64 -2.18
CA GLU A 25 1.01 21.93 -3.55
C GLU A 25 1.73 21.11 -4.63
N LEU A 26 2.10 19.86 -4.30
CA LEU A 26 2.78 18.98 -5.23
C LEU A 26 1.76 18.33 -6.16
N GLU A 27 1.41 18.96 -7.27
CA GLU A 27 0.39 18.47 -8.21
C GLU A 27 0.94 17.53 -9.29
N ASP A 28 2.22 17.66 -9.63
CA ASP A 28 2.87 16.87 -10.68
C ASP A 28 2.95 15.38 -10.29
N VAL A 29 2.29 14.52 -11.07
CA VAL A 29 2.20 13.08 -10.82
C VAL A 29 3.56 12.36 -10.89
N LYS A 30 4.50 12.82 -11.72
CA LYS A 30 5.86 12.25 -11.81
C LYS A 30 6.66 12.63 -10.57
N LYS A 31 6.50 13.86 -10.06
CA LYS A 31 7.10 14.27 -8.78
C LYS A 31 6.49 13.54 -7.59
N ARG A 32 5.17 13.32 -7.56
CA ARG A 32 4.51 12.49 -6.54
C ARG A 32 5.05 11.06 -6.53
N ARG A 33 5.19 10.44 -7.72
CA ARG A 33 5.82 9.13 -7.87
C ARG A 33 7.22 9.10 -7.26
N LEU A 34 8.08 10.05 -7.64
CA LEU A 34 9.44 10.14 -7.11
C LEU A 34 9.45 10.33 -5.58
N ALA A 35 8.66 11.27 -5.07
CA ALA A 35 8.56 11.52 -3.65
C ALA A 35 8.11 10.27 -2.87
N LEU A 36 7.15 9.51 -3.41
CA LEU A 36 6.73 8.25 -2.81
C LEU A 36 7.85 7.22 -2.81
N LEU A 37 8.54 7.01 -3.94
CA LEU A 37 9.67 6.08 -4.05
C LEU A 37 10.74 6.37 -2.98
N PHE A 38 11.09 7.64 -2.74
CA PHE A 38 12.07 8.00 -1.71
C PHE A 38 11.61 7.76 -0.26
N ASN A 39 10.29 7.62 -0.05
CA ASN A 39 9.69 7.28 1.24
C ASN A 39 9.46 5.77 1.43
N LEU A 40 9.97 4.92 0.53
CA LEU A 40 10.02 3.47 0.69
C LEU A 40 11.36 3.05 1.32
N ILE A 41 11.37 2.00 2.15
CA ILE A 41 12.62 1.33 2.51
C ILE A 41 13.25 0.66 1.28
N GLU A 42 14.52 0.26 1.38
CA GLU A 42 15.29 -0.28 0.26
C GLU A 42 14.62 -1.46 -0.46
N ASP A 43 14.08 -2.43 0.27
CA ASP A 43 13.42 -3.59 -0.34
C ASP A 43 12.11 -3.23 -1.04
N ALA A 44 11.29 -2.37 -0.41
CA ALA A 44 10.06 -1.86 -1.03
C ALA A 44 10.38 -1.00 -2.27
N PHE A 45 11.44 -0.20 -2.21
CA PHE A 45 11.92 0.60 -3.34
C PHE A 45 12.34 -0.30 -4.51
N ARG A 46 13.15 -1.34 -4.27
CA ARG A 46 13.60 -2.27 -5.32
C ARG A 46 12.44 -2.97 -6.03
N LEU A 47 11.35 -3.24 -5.31
CA LEU A 47 10.14 -3.80 -5.91
C LEU A 47 9.34 -2.76 -6.70
N ALA A 48 9.23 -1.53 -6.20
CA ALA A 48 8.39 -0.48 -6.77
C ALA A 48 9.00 0.25 -7.97
N GLU A 49 10.32 0.46 -7.97
CA GLU A 49 11.04 1.22 -9.02
C GLU A 49 10.82 0.70 -10.45
N PRO A 50 10.87 -0.63 -10.71
CA PRO A 50 10.65 -1.17 -12.06
C PRO A 50 9.17 -1.23 -12.46
N VAL A 51 8.23 -0.91 -11.56
CA VAL A 51 6.80 -0.93 -11.88
C VAL A 51 6.48 0.21 -12.85
N GLU A 52 5.98 -0.17 -14.03
CA GLU A 52 5.63 0.73 -15.10
C GLU A 52 4.68 1.84 -14.63
N PHE A 53 5.09 3.08 -14.87
CA PHE A 53 4.32 4.28 -14.61
C PHE A 53 3.67 4.76 -15.91
N GLY A 54 2.35 4.73 -15.95
CA GLY A 54 1.58 5.12 -17.13
C GLY A 54 1.56 6.62 -17.39
N GLU A 55 0.74 7.02 -18.37
CA GLU A 55 0.48 8.41 -18.72
C GLU A 55 -0.98 8.78 -18.45
N GLY A 56 -1.25 10.09 -18.36
CA GLY A 56 -2.58 10.64 -18.13
C GLY A 56 -2.96 10.82 -16.65
N GLU A 57 -4.18 11.30 -16.43
CA GLU A 57 -4.67 11.74 -15.11
C GLU A 57 -4.77 10.60 -14.08
N ASN A 58 -5.00 9.37 -14.55
CA ASN A 58 -5.13 8.20 -13.67
C ASN A 58 -3.80 7.47 -13.40
N ALA A 59 -2.70 7.86 -14.07
CA ALA A 59 -1.42 7.15 -13.99
C ALA A 59 -0.92 6.93 -12.56
N TYR A 60 -1.05 7.95 -11.70
CA TYR A 60 -0.64 7.83 -10.31
C TYR A 60 -1.50 6.84 -9.54
N LYS A 61 -2.84 6.94 -9.65
CA LYS A 61 -3.78 6.07 -8.95
C LYS A 61 -3.61 4.60 -9.37
N ASP A 62 -3.47 4.35 -10.68
CA ASP A 62 -3.28 3.01 -11.22
C ASP A 62 -1.95 2.41 -10.77
N TRP A 63 -0.89 3.22 -10.73
CA TRP A 63 0.41 2.81 -10.22
C TRP A 63 0.37 2.47 -8.73
N ILE A 64 -0.34 3.25 -7.90
CA ILE A 64 -0.57 2.91 -6.49
C ILE A 64 -1.28 1.55 -6.35
N GLY A 65 -2.29 1.28 -7.18
CA GLY A 65 -2.98 0.00 -7.20
C GLY A 65 -2.04 -1.17 -7.50
N LYS A 66 -1.15 -1.02 -8.49
CA LYS A 66 -0.11 -2.02 -8.80
C LYS A 66 0.84 -2.24 -7.62
N LEU A 67 1.28 -1.17 -6.96
CA LEU A 67 2.17 -1.26 -5.79
C LEU A 67 1.51 -1.97 -4.61
N LYS A 68 0.25 -1.67 -4.33
CA LYS A 68 -0.52 -2.33 -3.26
C LYS A 68 -0.51 -3.83 -3.44
N SER A 69 -0.95 -4.31 -4.61
CA SER A 69 -0.94 -5.73 -4.93
C SER A 69 0.46 -6.35 -4.90
N LEU A 70 1.49 -5.60 -5.29
CA LEU A 70 2.87 -6.08 -5.26
C LEU A 70 3.36 -6.26 -3.81
N PHE A 71 3.12 -5.30 -2.94
CA PHE A 71 3.55 -5.37 -1.55
C PHE A 71 2.78 -6.42 -0.76
N GLU A 72 1.47 -6.58 -0.99
CA GLU A 72 0.66 -7.66 -0.41
C GLU A 72 1.23 -9.05 -0.74
N ARG A 73 1.66 -9.28 -2.00
CA ARG A 73 2.25 -10.56 -2.42
C ARG A 73 3.63 -10.82 -1.82
N ASN A 74 4.36 -9.77 -1.46
CA ASN A 74 5.72 -9.87 -0.92
C ASN A 74 5.78 -9.79 0.61
N GLN A 75 4.62 -9.83 1.29
CA GLN A 75 4.60 -9.96 2.76
C GLN A 75 5.16 -11.31 3.20
N THR A 76 5.98 -11.30 4.23
CA THR A 76 6.46 -12.54 4.87
C THR A 76 5.30 -13.25 5.59
N ALA A 77 5.42 -14.57 5.79
CA ALA A 77 4.43 -15.35 6.54
C ALA A 77 4.24 -14.87 8.00
N THR A 78 5.24 -14.21 8.58
CA THR A 78 5.16 -13.59 9.90
C THR A 78 4.34 -12.30 9.86
N GLU A 79 4.53 -11.46 8.84
CA GLU A 79 3.77 -10.22 8.65
C GLU A 79 2.29 -10.52 8.32
N LYS A 80 2.03 -11.52 7.47
CA LYS A 80 0.66 -11.98 7.18
C LYS A 80 -0.06 -12.47 8.44
N ARG A 81 0.60 -13.28 9.27
CA ARG A 81 0.04 -13.74 10.56
C ARG A 81 -0.20 -12.59 11.52
N TYR A 82 0.74 -11.66 11.62
CA TYR A 82 0.59 -10.47 12.45
C TYR A 82 -0.62 -9.63 12.03
N ASN A 83 -0.79 -9.42 10.72
CA ASN A 83 -1.93 -8.69 10.16
C ASN A 83 -3.25 -9.43 10.35
N PHE A 84 -3.28 -10.76 10.18
CA PHE A 84 -4.45 -11.60 10.49
C PHE A 84 -4.90 -11.45 11.95
N HIS A 85 -3.97 -11.52 12.91
CA HIS A 85 -4.28 -11.38 14.33
C HIS A 85 -4.77 -9.98 14.73
N ARG A 86 -4.51 -8.97 13.90
CA ARG A 86 -4.93 -7.58 14.12
C ARG A 86 -6.15 -7.18 13.29
N ARG A 87 -6.65 -8.04 12.40
CA ARG A 87 -7.86 -7.74 11.66
C ARG A 87 -9.03 -7.73 12.65
N GLU A 88 -9.73 -6.61 12.70
CA GLU A 88 -11.00 -6.45 13.41
C GLU A 88 -12.10 -6.29 12.36
N GLN A 89 -13.31 -6.79 12.63
CA GLN A 89 -14.44 -6.65 11.71
C GLN A 89 -14.71 -5.18 11.43
N GLU A 90 -14.75 -4.82 10.14
CA GLU A 90 -15.00 -3.44 9.74
C GLU A 90 -16.47 -3.05 10.02
N SER A 91 -16.71 -1.77 10.31
CA SER A 91 -18.06 -1.27 10.54
C SER A 91 -18.91 -1.42 9.27
N GLY A 92 -19.93 -2.29 9.32
CA GLY A 92 -20.80 -2.60 8.18
C GLY A 92 -20.39 -3.86 7.40
N GLU A 93 -19.27 -4.49 7.73
CA GLU A 93 -18.88 -5.79 7.20
C GLU A 93 -19.77 -6.89 7.83
N SER A 94 -20.29 -7.82 7.02
CA SER A 94 -21.03 -8.95 7.57
C SER A 94 -20.10 -9.95 8.25
N VAL A 95 -20.62 -10.70 9.22
CA VAL A 95 -19.84 -11.75 9.91
C VAL A 95 -19.31 -12.79 8.92
N ASP A 96 -20.09 -13.14 7.90
CA ASP A 96 -19.66 -14.07 6.86
C ASP A 96 -18.55 -13.51 5.98
N SER A 97 -18.63 -12.23 5.59
CA SER A 97 -17.56 -11.54 4.84
C SER A 97 -16.27 -11.48 5.66
N TYR A 98 -16.40 -11.17 6.95
CA TYR A 98 -15.29 -11.16 7.89
C TYR A 98 -14.66 -12.55 8.08
N ALA A 99 -15.48 -13.59 8.20
CA ALA A 99 -14.98 -14.96 8.30
C ALA A 99 -14.26 -15.43 7.02
N VAL A 100 -14.76 -15.03 5.84
CA VAL A 100 -14.10 -15.30 4.55
C VAL A 100 -12.76 -14.58 4.45
N SER A 101 -12.70 -13.29 4.79
CA SER A 101 -11.45 -12.51 4.73
C SER A 101 -10.39 -13.03 5.71
N LEU A 102 -10.80 -13.44 6.91
CA LEU A 102 -9.95 -14.15 7.85
C LEU A 102 -9.43 -15.48 7.27
N ARG A 103 -10.31 -16.26 6.64
CA ARG A 103 -9.92 -17.54 6.04
C ARG A 103 -8.94 -17.37 4.89
N GLU A 104 -9.13 -16.39 4.01
CA GLU A 104 -8.19 -16.12 2.92
C GLU A 104 -6.81 -15.72 3.45
N ALA A 105 -6.76 -14.91 4.52
CA ALA A 105 -5.53 -14.52 5.18
C ALA A 105 -4.81 -15.68 5.91
N SER A 106 -5.52 -16.76 6.29
CA SER A 106 -4.92 -17.90 7.01
C SER A 106 -4.26 -18.95 6.10
N TRP A 107 -4.50 -18.94 4.79
CA TRP A 107 -3.97 -19.92 3.81
C TRP A 107 -2.86 -19.34 2.90
N SER A 108 -2.43 -18.10 3.14
CA SER A 108 -1.44 -17.36 2.35
C SER A 108 -0.11 -17.17 3.06
#